data_AF-A0A954K1K9-F1
#
_entry.id   AF-A0A954K1K9-F1
#
_cell.length_a   1.000
_cell.length_b   1.000
_cell.length_c   1.000
_cell.angle_alpha   90.00
_cell.angle_beta   90.00
_cell.angle_gamma   90.00
#
_symmetry.space_group_name_H-M   'P 1'
#
loop_
_entity.id
_entity.type
_entity.pdbx_description
1 polymer ?
#
loop_
_entity_poly.entity_id
_entity_poly.type
_entity_poly.pdbx_seq_one_letter_code
_entity_poly.pdbx_strand_id
1 'polypeptide(L)'
;MEDLTGLGKIVNSELVKQVYEDGVSDATVEAGKAFTDIVKSFRLFMAPFQFLAAAQDRLAAYCERVRSEVPKDRQIEAAPSVASPVLMELRFMEEENPITELYLNLLKCAIDRDRVNEAHPAFVKIIGQLSPDEAMILHNLKSIKIEVIEYRKINHSDYHVYSVAESNYPDPDLANSTQLSMCLQHLEYLNLIYYNVREGGRFGDHQFVGDLAPFRATAELTQFGQLFVSACAP
;
A
#
# COMPACT_ATOMS: atom_id res chain seq x y z
N MET A 1 7.92 -6.94 85.24
CA MET A 1 7.23 -8.23 85.41
C MET A 1 5.87 -8.05 84.77
N GLU A 2 5.46 -8.72 83.69
CA GLU A 2 5.92 -9.94 83.03
C GLU A 2 5.57 -9.88 81.53
N ASP A 3 6.29 -10.71 80.77
CA ASP A 3 6.25 -11.08 79.36
C ASP A 3 5.04 -10.72 78.45
N LEU A 4 5.36 -10.05 77.34
CA LEU A 4 4.61 -10.08 76.08
C LEU A 4 5.43 -10.70 74.91
N THR A 5 6.50 -11.44 75.23
CA THR A 5 7.35 -12.11 74.23
C THR A 5 6.75 -13.41 73.67
N GLY A 6 5.60 -13.84 74.19
CA GLY A 6 4.90 -15.07 73.78
C GLY A 6 4.00 -14.96 72.53
N LEU A 7 3.73 -13.76 72.01
CA LEU A 7 2.82 -13.58 70.86
C LEU A 7 3.54 -13.44 69.50
N GLY A 8 4.87 -13.34 69.50
CA GLY A 8 5.67 -13.12 68.29
C GLY A 8 6.07 -14.37 67.50
N LYS A 9 5.66 -15.57 67.91
CA LYS A 9 6.09 -16.85 67.28
C LYS A 9 4.98 -17.66 66.59
N ILE A 10 3.77 -17.11 66.46
CA ILE A 10 2.66 -17.78 65.75
C ILE A 10 2.50 -17.28 64.31
N VAL A 11 3.22 -16.21 63.93
CA VAL A 11 3.27 -15.74 62.54
C VAL A 11 4.44 -16.42 61.83
N ASN A 12 4.36 -17.75 61.66
CA ASN A 12 5.31 -18.49 60.82
C ASN A 12 4.93 -18.32 59.34
N SER A 13 5.87 -17.84 58.56
CA SER A 13 5.73 -17.10 57.30
C SER A 13 5.58 -17.95 56.04
N GLU A 14 5.04 -19.16 56.15
CA GLU A 14 4.89 -20.09 55.02
C GLU A 14 3.41 -20.28 54.65
N LEU A 15 2.54 -20.44 55.64
CA LEU A 15 1.08 -20.53 55.43
C LEU A 15 0.47 -19.21 54.96
N VAL A 16 0.94 -18.08 55.48
CA VAL A 16 0.46 -16.74 55.06
C VAL A 16 0.92 -16.43 53.63
N LYS A 17 2.08 -16.92 53.21
CA LYS A 17 2.57 -16.77 51.82
C LYS A 17 1.81 -17.67 50.86
N GLN A 18 1.59 -18.95 51.19
CA GLN A 18 0.81 -19.87 50.36
C GLN A 18 -0.65 -19.44 50.20
N VAL A 19 -1.30 -18.95 51.26
CA VAL A 19 -2.68 -18.45 51.18
C VAL A 19 -2.77 -17.15 50.37
N TYR A 20 -1.73 -16.31 50.40
CA TYR A 20 -1.64 -15.09 49.58
C TYR A 20 -1.34 -15.38 48.11
N GLU A 21 -0.46 -16.35 47.81
CA GLU A 21 -0.11 -16.74 46.44
C GLU A 21 -1.20 -17.56 45.74
N ASP A 22 -1.91 -18.46 46.42
CA ASP A 22 -2.86 -19.37 45.76
C ASP A 22 -4.31 -18.83 45.73
N GLY A 23 -4.73 -18.05 46.72
CA GLY A 23 -6.13 -17.62 46.85
C GLY A 23 -6.44 -16.23 46.30
N VAL A 24 -5.46 -15.33 46.32
CA VAL A 24 -5.63 -13.92 45.92
C VAL A 24 -5.24 -13.73 44.46
N SER A 25 -4.24 -14.46 43.95
CA SER A 25 -3.75 -14.30 42.57
C SER A 25 -4.82 -14.67 41.54
N ASP A 26 -5.45 -15.84 41.65
CA ASP A 26 -6.44 -16.30 40.66
C ASP A 26 -7.71 -15.43 40.67
N ALA A 27 -8.22 -15.06 41.85
CA ALA A 27 -9.40 -14.20 41.95
C ALA A 27 -9.14 -12.76 41.47
N THR A 28 -7.93 -12.22 41.70
CA THR A 28 -7.55 -10.89 41.19
C THR A 28 -7.27 -10.91 39.69
N VAL A 29 -6.69 -12.01 39.18
CA VAL A 29 -6.49 -12.24 37.75
C VAL A 29 -7.84 -12.35 37.03
N GLU A 30 -8.81 -13.10 37.56
CA GLU A 30 -10.14 -13.25 36.96
C GLU A 30 -11.00 -11.97 37.06
N ALA A 31 -10.97 -11.25 38.18
CA ALA A 31 -11.63 -9.95 38.29
C ALA A 31 -11.00 -8.90 37.36
N GLY A 32 -9.67 -8.90 37.23
CA GLY A 32 -8.93 -8.07 36.30
C GLY A 32 -9.28 -8.38 34.84
N LYS A 33 -9.41 -9.67 34.48
CA LYS A 33 -9.89 -10.10 33.16
C LYS A 33 -11.32 -9.62 32.89
N ALA A 34 -12.25 -9.82 33.82
CA ALA A 34 -13.64 -9.38 33.67
C ALA A 34 -13.77 -7.87 33.47
N PHE A 35 -13.05 -7.06 34.25
CA PHE A 35 -13.00 -5.60 34.06
C PHE A 35 -12.37 -5.22 32.72
N THR A 36 -11.27 -5.88 32.35
CA THR A 36 -10.61 -5.70 31.06
C THR A 36 -11.56 -6.01 29.90
N ASP A 37 -12.37 -7.05 30.00
CA ASP A 37 -13.29 -7.47 28.95
C ASP A 37 -14.49 -6.53 28.81
N ILE A 38 -14.97 -5.93 29.90
CA ILE A 38 -15.98 -4.85 29.85
C ILE A 38 -15.43 -3.63 29.12
N VAL A 39 -14.21 -3.19 29.47
CA VAL A 39 -13.55 -2.06 28.82
C VAL A 39 -13.30 -2.36 27.33
N LYS A 40 -12.82 -3.56 26.99
CA LYS A 40 -12.64 -4.00 25.61
C LYS A 40 -13.96 -4.03 24.85
N SER A 41 -15.04 -4.54 25.45
CA SER A 41 -16.37 -4.59 24.83
C SER A 41 -16.93 -3.20 24.57
N PHE A 42 -16.75 -2.26 25.51
CA PHE A 42 -17.14 -0.87 25.31
C PHE A 42 -16.31 -0.19 24.21
N ARG A 43 -14.99 -0.43 24.19
CA ARG A 43 -14.13 0.05 23.09
C ARG A 43 -14.53 -0.54 21.75
N LEU A 44 -14.84 -1.84 21.69
CA LEU A 44 -15.31 -2.50 20.48
C LEU A 44 -16.65 -1.92 20.01
N PHE A 45 -17.57 -1.66 20.94
CA PHE A 45 -18.84 -0.98 20.65
C PHE A 45 -18.63 0.45 20.13
N MET A 46 -17.67 1.20 20.69
CA MET A 46 -17.32 2.55 20.21
C MET A 46 -16.42 2.55 18.97
N ALA A 47 -15.83 1.42 18.60
CA ALA A 47 -14.85 1.33 17.53
C ALA A 47 -15.36 1.94 16.21
N PRO A 48 -16.61 1.68 15.74
CA PRO A 48 -17.12 2.30 14.52
C PRO A 48 -17.08 3.84 14.54
N PHE A 49 -17.41 4.46 15.68
CA PHE A 49 -17.37 5.92 15.82
C PHE A 49 -15.92 6.44 15.86
N GLN A 50 -15.02 5.71 16.52
CA GLN A 50 -13.59 6.05 16.54
C GLN A 50 -12.98 5.97 15.14
N PHE A 51 -13.33 4.93 14.37
CA PHE A 51 -12.91 4.80 12.98
C PHE A 51 -13.46 5.93 12.10
N LEU A 52 -14.72 6.33 12.28
CA LEU A 52 -15.29 7.45 11.54
C LEU A 52 -14.63 8.79 11.87
N ALA A 53 -14.33 9.06 13.15
CA ALA A 53 -13.61 10.26 13.56
C ALA A 53 -12.19 10.29 12.96
N ALA A 54 -11.45 9.17 13.06
CA ALA A 54 -10.11 9.07 12.47
C ALA A 54 -10.14 9.26 10.93
N ALA A 55 -11.13 8.68 10.25
CA ALA A 55 -11.34 8.87 8.83
C ALA A 55 -11.67 10.34 8.50
N GLN A 56 -12.50 11.01 9.30
CA GLN A 56 -12.83 12.42 9.13
C GLN A 56 -11.59 13.30 9.26
N ASP A 57 -10.79 13.11 10.31
CA ASP A 57 -9.57 13.88 10.54
C ASP A 57 -8.57 13.69 9.40
N ARG A 58 -8.38 12.43 8.95
CA ARG A 58 -7.53 12.10 7.80
C ARG A 58 -8.01 12.77 6.51
N LEU A 59 -9.29 12.66 6.17
CA LEU A 59 -9.84 13.27 4.96
C LEU A 59 -9.77 14.80 5.01
N ALA A 60 -9.97 15.40 6.18
CA ALA A 60 -9.81 16.85 6.35
C ALA A 60 -8.36 17.28 6.08
N ALA A 61 -7.38 16.53 6.62
CA ALA A 61 -5.96 16.79 6.38
C ALA A 61 -5.60 16.68 4.89
N TYR A 62 -6.05 15.63 4.21
CA TYR A 62 -5.82 15.47 2.76
C TYR A 62 -6.51 16.54 1.92
N CYS A 63 -7.75 16.91 2.23
CA CYS A 63 -8.44 18.00 1.55
C CYS A 63 -7.72 19.33 1.70
N GLU A 64 -7.22 19.64 2.90
CA GLU A 64 -6.48 20.87 3.16
C GLU A 64 -5.14 20.88 2.41
N ARG A 65 -4.40 19.76 2.43
CA ARG A 65 -3.16 19.60 1.67
C ARG A 65 -3.39 19.84 0.18
N VAL A 66 -4.37 19.15 -0.42
CA VAL A 66 -4.74 19.27 -1.84
C VAL A 66 -5.10 20.71 -2.20
N ARG A 67 -5.89 21.40 -1.36
CA ARG A 67 -6.23 22.82 -1.58
C ARG A 67 -5.04 23.74 -1.43
N SER A 68 -4.10 23.47 -0.52
CA SER A 68 -2.92 24.30 -0.32
C SER A 68 -1.96 24.27 -1.52
N GLU A 69 -1.96 23.17 -2.28
CA GLU A 69 -1.10 22.95 -3.44
C GLU A 69 -1.67 23.53 -4.75
N VAL A 70 -2.94 23.98 -4.76
CA VAL A 70 -3.60 24.59 -5.94
C VAL A 70 -3.85 26.09 -5.70
N PRO A 71 -3.51 26.99 -6.64
CA PRO A 71 -3.76 28.43 -6.48
C PRO A 71 -5.24 28.76 -6.20
N LYS A 72 -5.51 29.61 -5.20
CA LYS A 72 -6.89 29.91 -4.74
C LYS A 72 -7.82 30.44 -5.84
N ASP A 73 -7.28 31.18 -6.80
CA ASP A 73 -8.00 31.73 -7.95
C ASP A 73 -8.38 30.68 -9.01
N ARG A 74 -7.73 29.50 -8.96
CA ARG A 74 -7.99 28.35 -9.85
C ARG A 74 -8.84 27.27 -9.20
N GLN A 75 -9.01 27.32 -7.88
CA GLN A 75 -9.78 26.32 -7.15
C GLN A 75 -11.27 26.37 -7.55
N ILE A 76 -11.78 25.22 -7.96
CA ILE A 76 -13.19 24.95 -8.25
C ILE A 76 -13.66 23.74 -7.45
N GLU A 77 -14.96 23.51 -7.43
CA GLU A 77 -15.52 22.28 -6.88
C GLU A 77 -15.24 21.10 -7.81
N ALA A 78 -14.62 20.05 -7.29
CA ALA A 78 -14.36 18.84 -8.05
C ALA A 78 -15.67 18.12 -8.40
N ALA A 79 -15.72 17.53 -9.58
CA ALA A 79 -16.86 16.73 -10.01
C ALA A 79 -17.14 15.59 -9.02
N PRO A 80 -18.39 15.38 -8.57
CA PRO A 80 -18.73 14.30 -7.62
C PRO A 80 -18.33 12.91 -8.10
N SER A 81 -18.32 12.68 -9.42
CA SER A 81 -17.89 11.43 -10.05
C SER A 81 -16.41 11.09 -9.81
N VAL A 82 -15.58 12.07 -9.44
CA VAL A 82 -14.17 11.89 -9.06
C VAL A 82 -14.03 12.06 -7.56
N ALA A 83 -14.51 13.17 -6.99
CA ALA A 83 -14.29 13.51 -5.59
C ALA A 83 -14.85 12.45 -4.63
N SER A 84 -16.10 12.02 -4.82
CA SER A 84 -16.75 11.07 -3.92
C SER A 84 -16.02 9.73 -3.84
N PRO A 85 -15.72 9.02 -4.95
CA PRO A 85 -15.01 7.74 -4.86
C PRO A 85 -13.56 7.91 -4.36
N VAL A 86 -12.86 8.99 -4.72
CA VAL A 86 -11.50 9.24 -4.19
C VAL A 86 -11.51 9.40 -2.67
N LEU A 87 -12.44 10.17 -2.11
CA LEU A 87 -12.58 10.34 -0.66
C LEU A 87 -12.97 9.04 0.06
N MET A 88 -13.70 8.14 -0.61
CA MET A 88 -14.03 6.82 -0.06
C MET A 88 -12.79 5.93 0.05
N GLU A 89 -11.87 5.99 -0.91
CA GLU A 89 -10.61 5.23 -0.86
C GLU A 89 -9.65 5.82 0.18
N LEU A 90 -9.43 7.14 0.14
CA LEU A 90 -8.49 7.84 1.03
C LEU A 90 -8.78 7.68 2.52
N ARG A 91 -10.03 7.35 2.90
CA ARG A 91 -10.44 7.21 4.30
C ARG A 91 -9.69 6.09 5.04
N PHE A 92 -9.15 5.11 4.31
CA PHE A 92 -8.42 3.97 4.87
C PHE A 92 -6.92 3.98 4.55
N MET A 93 -6.44 4.94 3.74
CA MET A 93 -5.07 4.93 3.25
C MET A 93 -4.10 5.68 4.17
N GLU A 94 -2.84 5.26 4.12
CA GLU A 94 -1.74 5.88 4.86
C GLU A 94 -1.05 6.94 3.99
N GLU A 95 -0.49 7.98 4.60
CA GLU A 95 0.11 9.10 3.87
C GLU A 95 1.34 8.71 3.06
N GLU A 96 2.15 7.77 3.57
CA GLU A 96 3.41 7.34 2.95
C GLU A 96 3.21 6.35 1.79
N ASN A 97 1.98 5.98 1.45
CA ASN A 97 1.68 5.03 0.39
C ASN A 97 1.67 5.71 -1.00
N PRO A 98 2.44 5.23 -2.00
CA PRO A 98 2.40 5.73 -3.38
C PRO A 98 0.98 5.74 -3.99
N ILE A 99 0.21 4.69 -3.66
CA ILE A 99 -1.24 4.68 -3.43
C ILE A 99 -1.97 6.03 -3.39
N THR A 100 -1.82 6.60 -2.20
CA THR A 100 -2.43 7.82 -1.70
C THR A 100 -2.04 9.00 -2.56
N GLU A 101 -0.76 9.12 -2.90
CA GLU A 101 -0.28 10.22 -3.73
C GLU A 101 -0.95 10.26 -5.10
N LEU A 102 -1.20 9.11 -5.74
CA LEU A 102 -1.93 9.06 -7.01
C LEU A 102 -3.36 9.61 -6.87
N TYR A 103 -4.06 9.24 -5.80
CA TYR A 103 -5.40 9.75 -5.51
C TYR A 103 -5.41 11.25 -5.19
N LEU A 104 -4.44 11.73 -4.40
CA LEU A 104 -4.32 13.15 -4.07
C LEU A 104 -4.01 13.99 -5.32
N ASN A 105 -3.15 13.50 -6.21
CA ASN A 105 -2.85 14.16 -7.48
C ASN A 105 -4.07 14.21 -8.42
N LEU A 106 -4.83 13.12 -8.52
CA LEU A 106 -6.08 13.12 -9.27
C LEU A 106 -7.08 14.14 -8.69
N LEU A 107 -7.18 14.24 -7.36
CA LEU A 107 -8.05 15.21 -6.71
C LEU A 107 -7.58 16.65 -6.92
N LYS A 108 -6.25 16.91 -6.90
CA LYS A 108 -5.67 18.21 -7.28
C LYS A 108 -6.07 18.61 -8.70
N CYS A 109 -5.94 17.70 -9.66
CA CYS A 109 -6.38 17.94 -11.03
C CYS A 109 -7.87 18.27 -11.08
N ALA A 110 -8.70 17.56 -10.30
CA ALA A 110 -10.14 17.75 -10.29
C ALA A 110 -10.60 19.09 -9.68
N ILE A 111 -9.82 19.69 -8.78
CA ILE A 111 -10.13 21.01 -8.18
C ILE A 111 -9.45 22.18 -8.89
N ASP A 112 -8.55 21.96 -9.84
CA ASP A 112 -7.87 23.01 -10.60
C ASP A 112 -8.59 23.26 -11.92
N ARG A 113 -9.14 24.46 -12.13
CA ARG A 113 -9.88 24.84 -13.34
C ARG A 113 -9.11 24.61 -14.64
N ASP A 114 -7.78 24.69 -14.60
CA ASP A 114 -6.94 24.57 -15.81
C ASP A 114 -6.71 23.09 -16.16
N ARG A 115 -6.75 22.21 -15.14
CA ARG A 115 -6.43 20.78 -15.26
C ARG A 115 -7.62 19.85 -15.11
N VAL A 116 -8.81 20.38 -14.80
CA VAL A 116 -10.03 19.59 -14.54
C VAL A 116 -10.38 18.63 -15.69
N ASN A 117 -10.02 18.98 -16.93
CA ASN A 117 -10.24 18.11 -18.10
C ASN A 117 -9.32 16.88 -18.13
N GLU A 118 -8.21 16.87 -17.38
CA GLU A 118 -7.33 15.72 -17.22
C GLU A 118 -7.87 14.72 -16.16
N ALA A 119 -8.75 15.16 -15.27
CA ALA A 119 -9.27 14.37 -14.15
C ALA A 119 -10.37 13.38 -14.60
N HIS A 120 -10.00 12.37 -15.39
CA HIS A 120 -10.94 11.40 -15.92
C HIS A 120 -11.48 10.45 -14.83
N PRO A 121 -12.81 10.24 -14.69
CA PRO A 121 -13.39 9.39 -13.63
C PRO A 121 -12.92 7.93 -13.62
N ALA A 122 -12.50 7.40 -14.78
CA ALA A 122 -11.95 6.04 -14.84
C ALA A 122 -10.63 5.90 -14.08
N PHE A 123 -9.85 6.98 -13.93
CA PHE A 123 -8.55 6.93 -13.24
C PHE A 123 -8.70 6.53 -11.78
N VAL A 124 -9.82 6.86 -11.13
CA VAL A 124 -10.13 6.40 -9.76
C VAL A 124 -10.07 4.87 -9.68
N LYS A 125 -10.73 4.18 -10.62
CA LYS A 125 -10.76 2.71 -10.64
C LYS A 125 -9.44 2.08 -11.06
N ILE A 126 -8.67 2.77 -11.90
CA ILE A 126 -7.35 2.31 -12.32
C ILE A 126 -6.38 2.39 -11.15
N ILE A 127 -6.34 3.51 -10.42
CA ILE A 127 -5.48 3.69 -9.23
C ILE A 127 -5.75 2.55 -8.22
N GLY A 128 -7.01 2.22 -7.94
CA GLY A 128 -7.37 1.14 -7.01
C GLY A 128 -6.99 -0.27 -7.47
N GLN A 129 -6.56 -0.46 -8.71
CA GLN A 129 -6.03 -1.74 -9.22
C GLN A 129 -4.51 -1.83 -9.11
N LEU A 130 -3.80 -0.72 -8.87
CA LEU A 130 -2.34 -0.69 -8.86
C LEU A 130 -1.75 -1.14 -7.53
N SER A 131 -0.59 -1.79 -7.61
CA SER A 131 0.31 -1.98 -6.47
C SER A 131 1.21 -0.74 -6.25
N PRO A 132 1.80 -0.57 -5.06
CA PRO A 132 2.80 0.48 -4.82
C PRO A 132 3.98 0.41 -5.82
N ASP A 133 4.46 -0.79 -6.14
CA ASP A 133 5.55 -0.98 -7.11
C ASP A 133 5.15 -0.51 -8.51
N GLU A 134 3.92 -0.80 -8.94
CA GLU A 134 3.39 -0.35 -10.23
C GLU A 134 3.26 1.17 -10.33
N ALA A 135 2.87 1.82 -9.23
CA ALA A 135 2.85 3.28 -9.16
C ALA A 135 4.26 3.86 -9.36
N MET A 136 5.27 3.26 -8.74
CA MET A 136 6.67 3.66 -8.89
C MET A 136 7.19 3.38 -10.31
N ILE A 137 6.82 2.25 -10.91
CA ILE A 137 7.16 1.92 -12.30
C ILE A 137 6.59 2.99 -13.25
N LEU A 138 5.31 3.36 -13.11
CA LEU A 138 4.66 4.39 -13.93
C LEU A 138 5.33 5.76 -13.77
N HIS A 139 5.77 6.11 -12.56
CA HIS A 139 6.52 7.35 -12.32
C HIS A 139 7.87 7.34 -13.05
N ASN A 140 8.62 6.24 -12.97
CA ASN A 140 9.91 6.10 -13.67
C ASN A 140 9.76 6.14 -15.20
N LEU A 141 8.69 5.53 -15.73
CA LEU A 141 8.39 5.51 -17.17
C LEU A 141 8.12 6.89 -17.78
N LYS A 142 7.97 7.96 -16.97
CA LYS A 142 7.97 9.35 -17.48
C LYS A 142 9.31 9.73 -18.10
N SER A 143 10.40 9.18 -17.57
CA SER A 143 11.77 9.64 -17.85
C SER A 143 12.63 8.58 -18.54
N ILE A 144 12.32 7.29 -18.31
CA ILE A 144 13.09 6.18 -18.86
C ILE A 144 12.19 5.21 -19.63
N LYS A 145 12.75 4.60 -20.66
CA LYS A 145 12.22 3.38 -21.25
C LYS A 145 12.78 2.20 -20.47
N ILE A 146 11.91 1.32 -19.98
CA ILE A 146 12.36 0.14 -19.24
C ILE A 146 12.69 -0.97 -20.24
N GLU A 147 13.87 -1.55 -20.12
CA GLU A 147 14.33 -2.69 -20.90
C GLU A 147 14.64 -3.84 -19.96
N VAL A 148 14.15 -5.04 -20.29
CA VAL A 148 14.29 -6.26 -19.49
C VAL A 148 14.74 -7.40 -20.39
N ILE A 149 15.71 -8.18 -19.92
CA ILE A 149 16.06 -9.49 -20.48
C ILE A 149 15.47 -10.55 -19.55
N GLU A 150 14.59 -11.37 -20.08
CA GLU A 150 13.82 -12.33 -19.29
C GLU A 150 13.76 -13.70 -19.97
N TYR A 151 13.68 -14.75 -19.16
CA TYR A 151 13.64 -16.13 -19.65
C TYR A 151 12.21 -16.64 -19.71
N ARG A 152 11.81 -17.04 -20.91
CA ARG A 152 10.50 -17.64 -21.20
C ARG A 152 10.68 -18.92 -21.98
N LYS A 153 9.67 -19.78 -22.02
CA LYS A 153 9.66 -20.93 -22.92
C LYS A 153 9.50 -20.45 -24.37
N ILE A 154 10.13 -21.16 -25.30
CA ILE A 154 10.04 -20.88 -26.74
C ILE A 154 8.62 -21.14 -27.28
N ASN A 155 7.77 -21.83 -26.53
CA ASN A 155 6.39 -22.05 -26.90
C ASN A 155 5.60 -20.73 -26.83
N HIS A 156 5.18 -20.21 -27.99
CA HIS A 156 4.43 -18.95 -28.16
C HIS A 156 3.11 -18.85 -27.36
N SER A 157 2.70 -19.94 -26.70
CA SER A 157 1.50 -19.99 -25.84
C SER A 157 1.79 -19.68 -24.37
N ASP A 158 3.06 -19.75 -23.95
CA ASP A 158 3.48 -19.57 -22.56
C ASP A 158 4.07 -18.16 -22.35
N TYR A 159 3.25 -17.28 -21.77
CA TYR A 159 3.65 -15.92 -21.40
C TYR A 159 4.35 -15.84 -20.04
N HIS A 160 4.54 -16.97 -19.37
CA HIS A 160 5.17 -17.01 -18.06
C HIS A 160 6.65 -16.64 -18.14
N VAL A 161 7.06 -15.73 -17.25
CA VAL A 161 8.44 -15.34 -17.06
C VAL A 161 9.02 -16.15 -15.91
N TYR A 162 9.99 -17.00 -16.22
CA TYR A 162 10.60 -17.93 -15.26
C TYR A 162 11.73 -17.26 -14.46
N SER A 163 12.45 -16.32 -15.08
CA SER A 163 13.47 -15.50 -14.41
C SER A 163 13.75 -14.22 -15.21
N VAL A 164 14.28 -13.22 -14.52
CA VAL A 164 14.81 -11.99 -15.13
C VAL A 164 16.33 -12.02 -15.01
N ALA A 165 17.01 -11.81 -16.14
CA ALA A 165 18.47 -11.83 -16.23
C ALA A 165 19.07 -10.47 -15.89
N GLU A 166 18.46 -9.42 -16.44
CA GLU A 166 18.93 -8.05 -16.35
C GLU A 166 17.77 -7.11 -16.65
N SER A 167 17.72 -5.96 -15.99
CA SER A 167 16.95 -4.81 -16.44
C SER A 167 17.65 -3.50 -16.12
N ASN A 168 17.24 -2.44 -16.81
CA ASN A 168 17.67 -1.07 -16.48
C ASN A 168 16.77 -0.40 -15.43
N TYR A 169 15.92 -1.15 -14.72
CA TYR A 169 15.03 -0.57 -13.72
C TYR A 169 15.86 -0.06 -12.53
N PRO A 170 15.59 1.14 -11.99
CA PRO A 170 16.46 1.77 -11.00
C PRO A 170 16.55 1.03 -9.65
N ASP A 171 15.49 0.34 -9.25
CA ASP A 171 15.47 -0.41 -7.99
C ASP A 171 16.12 -1.79 -8.20
N PRO A 172 17.27 -2.07 -7.56
CA PRO A 172 18.00 -3.32 -7.75
C PRO A 172 17.23 -4.57 -7.28
N ASP A 173 16.36 -4.44 -6.27
CA ASP A 173 15.60 -5.55 -5.71
C ASP A 173 14.50 -5.99 -6.67
N LEU A 174 13.84 -5.02 -7.32
CA LEU A 174 12.81 -5.30 -8.33
C LEU A 174 13.42 -5.58 -9.71
N ALA A 175 14.56 -4.97 -10.07
CA ALA A 175 15.17 -5.04 -11.39
C ALA A 175 15.47 -6.47 -11.88
N ASN A 176 15.82 -7.37 -10.97
CA ASN A 176 16.21 -8.75 -11.29
C ASN A 176 15.13 -9.76 -10.88
N SER A 177 13.91 -9.28 -10.66
CA SER A 177 12.80 -10.02 -10.06
C SER A 177 11.70 -10.29 -11.10
N THR A 178 11.09 -11.48 -11.07
CA THR A 178 9.96 -11.79 -11.98
C THR A 178 8.73 -10.93 -11.68
N GLN A 179 8.67 -10.35 -10.47
CA GLN A 179 7.70 -9.34 -10.06
C GLN A 179 7.70 -8.13 -10.99
N LEU A 180 8.86 -7.69 -11.50
CA LEU A 180 8.92 -6.58 -12.46
C LEU A 180 8.13 -6.90 -13.73
N SER A 181 8.41 -8.05 -14.34
CA SER A 181 7.69 -8.49 -15.54
C SER A 181 6.20 -8.70 -15.28
N MET A 182 5.80 -9.19 -14.09
CA MET A 182 4.39 -9.30 -13.71
C MET A 182 3.71 -7.93 -13.65
N CYS A 183 4.35 -6.95 -13.02
CA CYS A 183 3.85 -5.56 -12.96
C CYS A 183 3.73 -4.95 -14.35
N LEU A 184 4.72 -5.14 -15.22
CA LEU A 184 4.68 -4.65 -16.59
C LEU A 184 3.52 -5.28 -17.40
N GLN A 185 3.31 -6.60 -17.27
CA GLN A 185 2.18 -7.27 -17.92
C GLN A 185 0.82 -6.74 -17.43
N HIS A 186 0.69 -6.49 -16.13
CA HIS A 186 -0.54 -5.93 -15.57
C HIS A 186 -0.78 -4.48 -16.01
N LEU A 187 0.27 -3.64 -16.01
CA LEU A 187 0.19 -2.27 -16.54
C LEU A 187 -0.17 -2.24 -18.04
N GLU A 188 0.31 -3.22 -18.82
CA GLU A 188 -0.09 -3.40 -20.22
C GLU A 188 -1.58 -3.80 -20.33
N TYR A 189 -2.06 -4.72 -19.48
CA TYR A 189 -3.48 -5.09 -19.42
C TYR A 189 -4.39 -3.90 -19.11
N LEU A 190 -3.94 -2.98 -18.25
CA LEU A 190 -4.63 -1.71 -17.97
C LEU A 190 -4.50 -0.67 -19.09
N ASN A 191 -3.79 -1.01 -20.18
CA ASN A 191 -3.50 -0.15 -21.32
C ASN A 191 -2.73 1.14 -20.93
N LEU A 192 -1.96 1.09 -19.84
CA LEU A 192 -1.11 2.21 -19.39
C LEU A 192 0.25 2.18 -20.07
N ILE A 193 0.74 1.00 -20.42
CA ILE A 193 2.01 0.82 -21.13
C ILE A 193 1.86 -0.10 -22.35
N TYR A 194 2.78 0.02 -23.30
CA TYR A 194 3.09 -1.03 -24.25
C TYR A 194 4.23 -1.87 -23.69
N TYR A 195 4.07 -3.19 -23.65
CA TYR A 195 5.11 -4.11 -23.20
C TYR A 195 5.51 -5.06 -24.32
N ASN A 196 6.44 -4.58 -25.15
CA ASN A 196 6.83 -5.24 -26.38
C ASN A 196 7.91 -6.30 -26.12
N VAL A 197 7.53 -7.57 -26.22
CA VAL A 197 8.45 -8.71 -26.11
C VAL A 197 8.91 -9.11 -27.51
N ARG A 198 10.21 -8.95 -27.79
CA ARG A 198 10.79 -9.36 -29.08
C ARG A 198 11.29 -10.80 -29.01
N GLU A 199 11.08 -11.54 -30.11
CA GLU A 199 11.38 -12.98 -30.20
C GLU A 199 12.81 -13.33 -29.78
N GLY A 200 12.92 -14.50 -29.16
CA GLY A 200 14.14 -14.99 -28.52
C GLY A 200 15.28 -15.23 -29.50
N GLY A 201 16.48 -14.86 -29.06
CA GLY A 201 17.74 -15.00 -29.79
C GLY A 201 18.92 -14.99 -28.83
N ARG A 202 20.14 -14.88 -29.34
CA ARG A 202 21.31 -14.63 -28.49
C ARG A 202 21.43 -13.14 -28.22
N PHE A 203 21.31 -12.73 -26.95
CA PHE A 203 21.49 -11.35 -26.52
C PHE A 203 22.78 -11.24 -25.70
N GLY A 204 23.87 -10.80 -26.33
CA GLY A 204 25.18 -10.75 -25.66
C GLY A 204 25.58 -12.13 -25.14
N ASP A 205 25.80 -12.24 -23.83
CA ASP A 205 26.17 -13.48 -23.13
C ASP A 205 24.97 -14.36 -22.73
N HIS A 206 23.73 -13.88 -22.91
CA HIS A 206 22.53 -14.64 -22.56
C HIS A 206 22.19 -15.66 -23.65
N GLN A 207 22.25 -16.94 -23.27
CA GLN A 207 21.99 -18.09 -24.12
C GLN A 207 20.81 -18.91 -23.58
N PHE A 208 20.36 -19.88 -24.37
CA PHE A 208 19.33 -20.81 -23.97
C PHE A 208 19.75 -21.59 -22.71
N VAL A 209 18.81 -21.79 -21.78
CA VAL A 209 18.99 -22.59 -20.56
C VAL A 209 17.91 -23.66 -20.55
N GLY A 210 18.26 -24.89 -20.97
CA GLY A 210 17.28 -25.95 -21.14
C GLY A 210 16.27 -25.61 -22.25
N ASP A 211 14.97 -25.55 -21.90
CA ASP A 211 13.87 -25.14 -22.77
C ASP A 211 13.52 -23.64 -22.69
N LEU A 212 14.27 -22.88 -21.90
CA LEU A 212 14.12 -21.44 -21.75
C LEU A 212 15.02 -20.68 -22.73
N ALA A 213 14.45 -19.66 -23.36
CA ALA A 213 15.16 -18.71 -24.20
C ALA A 213 15.10 -17.31 -23.57
N PRO A 214 16.15 -16.50 -23.72
CA PRO A 214 16.09 -15.11 -23.33
C PRO A 214 15.26 -14.33 -24.36
N PHE A 215 14.40 -13.44 -23.87
CA PHE A 215 13.60 -12.49 -24.63
C PHE A 215 13.96 -11.09 -24.17
N ARG A 216 14.04 -10.16 -25.13
CA ARG A 216 14.17 -8.74 -24.81
C ARG A 216 12.79 -8.11 -24.81
N ALA A 217 12.37 -7.64 -23.64
CA ALA A 217 11.14 -6.90 -23.47
C ALA A 217 11.42 -5.43 -23.23
N THR A 218 10.55 -4.56 -23.75
CA THR A 218 10.64 -3.12 -23.51
C THR A 218 9.29 -2.53 -23.15
N ALA A 219 9.27 -1.67 -22.14
CA ALA A 219 8.07 -0.99 -21.65
C ALA A 219 8.13 0.52 -21.86
N GLU A 220 7.04 1.09 -22.39
CA GLU A 220 6.87 2.52 -22.69
C GLU A 220 5.42 2.94 -22.43
N LEU A 221 5.16 4.17 -22.01
CA LEU A 221 3.79 4.65 -21.79
C LEU A 221 2.97 4.67 -23.08
N THR A 222 1.72 4.21 -23.02
CA THR A 222 0.74 4.47 -24.10
C THR A 222 0.29 5.93 -24.07
N GLN A 223 -0.46 6.39 -25.08
CA GLN A 223 -1.11 7.70 -25.02
C GLN A 223 -2.06 7.82 -23.82
N PHE A 224 -2.81 6.76 -23.50
CA PHE A 224 -3.70 6.73 -22.35
C PHE A 224 -2.91 6.73 -21.03
N GLY A 225 -1.79 6.00 -20.99
CA GLY A 225 -0.85 6.03 -19.88
C GLY A 225 -0.26 7.41 -19.63
N GLN A 226 0.11 8.14 -20.69
CA GLN A 226 0.59 9.52 -20.56
C GLN A 226 -0.46 10.45 -19.94
N LEU A 227 -1.73 10.31 -20.33
CA LEU A 227 -2.83 11.07 -19.70
C LEU A 227 -3.00 10.71 -18.22
N PHE A 228 -2.99 9.41 -17.91
CA PHE A 228 -3.07 8.93 -16.53
C PHE A 228 -1.93 9.47 -15.67
N VAL A 229 -0.71 9.37 -16.18
CA VAL A 229 0.52 9.77 -15.48
C VAL A 229 0.63 11.30 -15.35
N SER A 230 0.08 12.08 -16.30
CA SER A 230 -0.07 13.54 -16.17
C SER A 230 -1.02 13.92 -15.04
N ALA A 231 -2.17 13.24 -14.96
CA ALA A 231 -3.21 13.54 -13.97
C ALA A 231 -2.87 13.05 -12.56
N CYS A 232 -2.25 11.87 -12.45
CA CYS A 232 -2.16 11.13 -11.19
C CYS A 232 -0.73 11.00 -10.66
N ALA A 233 0.30 10.88 -11.50
CA ALA A 233 1.64 10.63 -10.99
C ALA A 233 2.34 11.96 -10.64
N PRO A 234 3.11 12.02 -9.53
CA PRO A 234 3.86 13.20 -9.15
C PRO A 234 4.90 13.60 -10.20
#